data_AF-A0A955D687-F1
#
_entry.id   AF-A0A955D687-F1
#
_cell.length_a   1.000
_cell.length_b   1.000
_cell.length_c   1.000
_cell.angle_alpha   90.00
_cell.angle_beta   90.00
_cell.angle_gamma   90.00
#
_symmetry.space_group_name_H-M   'P 1'
#
loop_
_entity.id
_entity.type
_entity.pdbx_description
1 polymer ?
#
loop_
_entity_poly.entity_id
_entity_poly.type
_entity_poly.pdbx_seq_one_letter_code
_entity_poly.pdbx_strand_id
1 'polypeptide(L)'
;MLLVLRATCGGATAQDALPPGVSWLNPPTPAEQAALPKDAFLVFAREFVGPGPWDLVASIWEIRLEGEGSVVPRVRFEPSSWAPNLLCDQSASRHPDLVRLQVNAEGAPRGYRVNLYRIDYRTWMVHTLWRGTHARALCDSDTVVYLDTLEQPSAAEALRVLRLDSNTIEAPPKGFRHIRSLSGATPRHLVQQDGDPPGRYTVFDPATGEFSSPVDLPVAVELPWSEIAFSDDGAFCAAHLSSDVEPFDEGPWPRFQHRTSTIRVVDTRTGAERRVPIGVGAGEGSGVPLLLDGPFLRFVAPGRLRYLDCPRPHDDQIRFPSSVSEVKELDLATGETIVVADVDPGQERDRAWGIPRRPVPESLRALVETDAPDDHELAFAFLRRHGVVFDRPQAWNDAATAFSDDGRRFVLRISTAACGGDIGGRYFVGDLEADTLRTIPVPDALRTGLNELVYVPAR
;
A
#
# COMPACT_ATOMS: atom_id res chain seq x y z
N MET A 1 -24.68 -19.22 -28.37
CA MET A 1 -25.63 -18.59 -29.30
C MET A 1 -25.14 -17.18 -29.55
N LEU A 2 -24.72 -16.91 -30.80
CA LEU A 2 -24.24 -15.61 -31.28
C LEU A 2 -25.28 -14.51 -31.00
N LEU A 3 -24.84 -13.37 -30.46
CA LEU A 3 -25.48 -12.10 -30.80
C LEU A 3 -24.39 -11.07 -31.11
N VAL A 4 -24.26 -10.81 -32.41
CA VAL A 4 -23.54 -9.68 -33.00
C VAL A 4 -24.43 -8.46 -32.83
N LEU A 5 -23.90 -7.37 -32.25
CA LEU A 5 -24.42 -6.03 -32.48
C LEU A 5 -23.31 -5.14 -33.02
N ARG A 6 -23.54 -4.70 -34.26
CA ARG A 6 -22.75 -3.74 -35.04
C ARG A 6 -22.93 -2.33 -34.49
N ALA A 7 -21.85 -1.57 -34.65
CA ALA A 7 -21.62 -0.18 -34.32
C ALA A 7 -22.63 0.83 -34.93
N THR A 8 -22.84 1.92 -34.19
CA THR A 8 -22.92 3.32 -34.65
C THR A 8 -22.46 4.16 -33.44
N CYS A 9 -21.37 4.92 -33.45
CA CYS A 9 -21.08 6.05 -34.32
C CYS A 9 -19.56 6.33 -34.39
N GLY A 10 -19.10 6.83 -35.54
CA GLY A 10 -17.86 7.62 -35.67
C GLY A 10 -16.59 6.79 -35.85
N GLY A 11 -16.15 6.63 -37.10
CA GLY A 11 -14.86 6.04 -37.42
C GLY A 11 -13.71 6.82 -36.79
N ALA A 12 -12.96 6.14 -35.93
CA ALA A 12 -11.55 6.40 -35.70
C ALA A 12 -10.88 5.02 -35.66
N THR A 13 -9.97 4.78 -36.59
CA THR A 13 -8.97 3.73 -36.47
C THR A 13 -8.12 4.07 -35.24
N ALA A 14 -8.35 3.39 -34.13
CA ALA A 14 -7.60 3.54 -32.89
C ALA A 14 -6.15 3.03 -33.07
N GLN A 15 -5.31 3.85 -33.71
CA GLN A 15 -4.11 4.25 -32.98
C GLN A 15 -4.61 5.22 -31.92
N ASP A 16 -5.05 4.69 -30.78
CA ASP A 16 -5.36 5.52 -29.63
C ASP A 16 -4.07 6.25 -29.27
N ALA A 17 -4.04 7.55 -29.56
CA ALA A 17 -2.92 8.38 -29.21
C ALA A 17 -2.69 8.24 -27.70
N LEU A 18 -1.45 7.95 -27.31
CA LEU A 18 -1.10 7.87 -25.90
C LEU A 18 -1.53 9.13 -25.16
N PRO A 19 -1.87 9.04 -23.87
CA PRO A 19 -2.15 10.21 -23.08
C PRO A 19 -1.02 11.23 -23.19
N PRO A 20 -1.32 12.55 -23.19
CA PRO A 20 -0.30 13.58 -23.26
C PRO A 20 0.80 13.33 -22.22
N GLY A 21 2.06 13.28 -22.67
CA GLY A 21 3.22 13.05 -21.83
C GLY A 21 3.51 11.59 -21.46
N VAL A 22 2.76 10.63 -22.01
CA VAL A 22 3.07 9.20 -21.97
C VAL A 22 3.69 8.79 -23.31
N SER A 23 4.75 7.97 -23.27
CA SER A 23 5.42 7.43 -24.46
C SER A 23 5.70 5.93 -24.32
N TRP A 24 5.57 5.22 -25.45
CA TRP A 24 6.02 3.84 -25.57
C TRP A 24 7.49 3.81 -25.98
N LEU A 25 8.27 2.97 -25.31
CA LEU A 25 9.69 2.79 -25.61
C LEU A 25 9.93 1.53 -26.44
N ASN A 26 9.32 0.40 -26.05
CA ASN A 26 9.39 -0.86 -26.79
C ASN A 26 8.01 -1.52 -26.81
N PRO A 27 7.13 -1.16 -27.76
CA PRO A 27 5.81 -1.77 -27.86
C PRO A 27 5.93 -3.28 -28.08
N PRO A 28 4.99 -4.09 -27.55
CA PRO A 28 5.07 -5.54 -27.69
C PRO A 28 4.94 -5.93 -29.16
N THR A 29 5.77 -6.88 -29.61
CA THR A 29 5.63 -7.44 -30.96
C THR A 29 4.29 -8.19 -31.10
N PRO A 30 3.75 -8.42 -32.30
CA PRO A 30 2.53 -9.21 -32.47
C PRO A 30 2.62 -10.62 -31.87
N ALA A 31 3.81 -11.23 -31.91
CA ALA A 31 4.06 -12.52 -31.26
C ALA A 31 4.03 -12.41 -29.74
N GLU A 32 4.57 -11.33 -29.17
CA GLU A 32 4.46 -11.04 -27.73
C GLU A 32 3.00 -10.80 -27.31
N GLN A 33 2.24 -10.02 -28.09
CA GLN A 33 0.82 -9.76 -27.83
C GLN A 33 -0.06 -11.03 -27.95
N ALA A 34 0.33 -11.96 -28.82
CA ALA A 34 -0.37 -13.24 -29.02
C ALA A 34 -0.02 -14.30 -27.96
N ALA A 35 1.15 -14.19 -27.32
CA ALA A 35 1.64 -15.13 -26.33
C ALA A 35 1.23 -14.79 -24.88
N LEU A 36 0.36 -13.80 -24.69
CA LEU A 36 -0.14 -13.31 -23.40
C LEU A 36 -1.57 -13.81 -23.14
N PRO A 37 -1.95 -14.00 -21.86
CA PRO A 37 -1.28 -13.47 -20.68
C PRO A 37 -0.12 -14.34 -20.18
N LYS A 38 0.99 -13.72 -19.82
CA LYS A 38 2.13 -14.34 -19.12
C LYS A 38 2.23 -13.66 -17.78
N ASP A 39 2.46 -14.47 -16.77
CA ASP A 39 2.98 -14.04 -15.47
C ASP A 39 4.17 -13.09 -15.70
N ALA A 40 4.04 -11.84 -15.26
CA ALA A 40 5.02 -10.80 -15.53
C ALA A 40 5.47 -10.13 -14.24
N PHE A 41 6.79 -10.01 -14.08
CA PHE A 41 7.37 -9.15 -13.06
C PHE A 41 7.63 -7.77 -13.66
N LEU A 42 7.06 -6.75 -13.04
CA LEU A 42 7.18 -5.37 -13.44
C LEU A 42 8.05 -4.59 -12.47
N VAL A 43 8.81 -3.66 -13.02
CA VAL A 43 9.56 -2.67 -12.26
C VAL A 43 8.90 -1.33 -12.47
N PHE A 44 8.36 -0.79 -11.39
CA PHE A 44 7.88 0.56 -11.33
C PHE A 44 9.02 1.44 -10.82
N ALA A 45 9.50 2.33 -11.69
CA ALA A 45 10.77 3.01 -11.46
C ALA A 45 10.73 4.49 -11.77
N ARG A 46 11.74 5.18 -11.26
CA ARG A 46 12.12 6.53 -11.70
C ARG A 46 13.39 6.40 -12.52
N GLU A 47 13.35 6.86 -13.76
CA GLU A 47 14.50 6.95 -14.63
C GLU A 47 15.15 8.31 -14.48
N PHE A 48 16.47 8.34 -14.31
CA PHE A 48 17.23 9.57 -14.44
C PHE A 48 17.40 9.92 -15.92
N VAL A 49 16.83 11.05 -16.36
CA VAL A 49 16.81 11.45 -17.78
C VAL A 49 17.67 12.68 -18.09
N GLY A 50 18.32 13.28 -17.09
CA GLY A 50 19.13 14.49 -17.26
C GLY A 50 20.02 14.74 -16.03
N PRO A 51 21.02 15.64 -16.10
CA PRO A 51 22.03 15.83 -15.05
C PRO A 51 21.50 16.48 -13.76
N GLY A 52 20.28 17.00 -13.74
CA GLY A 52 19.67 17.63 -12.58
C GLY A 52 19.14 16.60 -11.56
N PRO A 53 19.22 16.88 -10.25
CA PRO A 53 18.74 15.98 -9.19
C PRO A 53 17.21 15.73 -9.21
N TRP A 54 16.48 16.41 -10.09
CA TRP A 54 15.02 16.32 -10.26
C TRP A 54 14.61 15.91 -11.69
N ASP A 55 15.57 15.56 -12.55
CA ASP A 55 15.31 15.06 -13.90
C ASP A 55 14.91 13.58 -13.86
N LEU A 56 13.79 13.31 -13.20
CA LEU A 56 13.24 11.97 -13.00
C LEU A 56 11.99 11.78 -13.85
N VAL A 57 11.88 10.61 -14.47
CA VAL A 57 10.69 10.21 -15.21
C VAL A 57 10.19 8.87 -14.72
N ALA A 58 8.91 8.83 -14.37
CA ALA A 58 8.24 7.60 -14.01
C ALA A 58 8.19 6.63 -15.20
N SER A 59 8.44 5.34 -14.96
CA SER A 59 8.45 4.33 -16.00
C SER A 59 8.01 2.96 -15.48
N ILE A 60 7.57 2.11 -16.40
CA ILE A 60 7.35 0.68 -16.15
C ILE A 60 8.24 -0.13 -17.07
N TRP A 61 8.97 -1.06 -16.46
CA TRP A 61 9.80 -2.04 -17.15
C TRP A 61 9.28 -3.45 -16.89
N GLU A 62 9.50 -4.34 -17.85
CA GLU A 62 9.16 -5.75 -17.75
C GLU A 62 10.44 -6.58 -17.54
N ILE A 63 10.44 -7.46 -16.55
CA ILE A 63 11.49 -8.45 -16.35
C ILE A 63 11.09 -9.74 -17.05
N ARG A 64 11.83 -10.11 -18.10
CA ARG A 64 11.56 -11.34 -18.85
C ARG A 64 12.11 -12.57 -18.14
N LEU A 65 11.23 -13.54 -17.89
CA LEU A 65 11.58 -14.80 -17.22
C LEU A 65 12.30 -15.81 -18.12
N GLU A 66 12.05 -15.74 -19.42
CA GLU A 66 12.62 -16.68 -20.41
C GLU A 66 13.74 -16.04 -21.25
N GLY A 67 14.67 -16.87 -21.74
CA GLY A 67 15.80 -16.43 -22.58
C GLY A 67 16.97 -15.86 -21.78
N GLU A 68 17.80 -14.99 -22.39
CA GLU A 68 18.94 -14.34 -21.72
C GLU A 68 18.55 -13.43 -20.55
N GLY A 69 17.24 -13.25 -20.27
CA GLY A 69 16.73 -12.49 -19.14
C GLY A 69 17.05 -11.01 -19.28
N SER A 70 16.11 -10.24 -19.83
CA SER A 70 16.28 -8.80 -20.04
C SER A 70 15.24 -8.00 -19.25
N VAL A 71 15.66 -6.83 -18.75
CA VAL A 71 14.75 -5.81 -18.24
C VAL A 71 14.43 -4.86 -19.40
N VAL A 72 13.17 -4.82 -19.85
CA VAL A 72 12.76 -4.10 -21.05
C VAL A 72 11.91 -2.89 -20.68
N PRO A 73 12.25 -1.67 -21.13
CA PRO A 73 11.42 -0.50 -20.85
C PRO A 73 10.19 -0.54 -21.75
N ARG A 74 9.00 -0.37 -21.15
CA ARG A 74 7.73 -0.48 -21.87
C ARG A 74 7.03 0.86 -21.98
N VAL A 75 6.80 1.50 -20.84
CA VAL A 75 6.05 2.76 -20.74
C VAL A 75 6.89 3.79 -19.99
N ARG A 76 6.95 5.00 -20.52
CA ARG A 76 7.47 6.18 -19.84
C ARG A 76 6.34 7.20 -19.68
N PHE A 77 6.16 7.70 -18.47
CA PHE A 77 5.11 8.66 -18.12
C PHE A 77 5.62 10.11 -18.14
N GLU A 78 4.75 11.03 -17.73
CA GLU A 78 5.10 12.43 -17.53
C GLU A 78 6.24 12.59 -16.50
N PRO A 79 7.09 13.63 -16.62
CA PRO A 79 8.15 13.92 -15.66
C PRO A 79 7.64 13.96 -14.23
N SER A 80 8.30 13.23 -13.34
CA SER A 80 7.84 13.03 -11.98
C SER A 80 8.99 12.74 -11.03
N SER A 81 8.96 13.39 -9.87
CA SER A 81 9.85 13.07 -8.75
C SER A 81 9.47 11.76 -8.05
N TRP A 82 8.31 11.17 -8.38
CA TRP A 82 7.74 9.97 -7.79
C TRP A 82 7.72 8.80 -8.78
N ALA A 83 7.92 7.57 -8.27
CA ALA A 83 7.71 6.37 -9.07
C ALA A 83 6.20 6.20 -9.34
N PRO A 84 5.81 5.59 -10.47
CA PRO A 84 4.45 5.09 -10.58
C PRO A 84 4.28 3.98 -9.54
N ASN A 85 3.08 3.80 -9.01
CA ASN A 85 2.81 2.71 -8.09
C ASN A 85 1.43 2.12 -8.35
N LEU A 86 1.19 0.89 -7.88
CA LEU A 86 -0.15 0.33 -7.94
C LEU A 86 -1.11 1.19 -7.12
N LEU A 87 -2.37 1.21 -7.53
CA LEU A 87 -3.41 1.89 -6.79
C LEU A 87 -3.60 1.22 -5.41
N CYS A 88 -3.52 2.04 -4.36
CA CYS A 88 -3.19 1.70 -2.96
C CYS A 88 -4.12 0.69 -2.20
N ASP A 89 -3.73 0.39 -0.96
CA ASP A 89 -4.37 -0.37 0.12
C ASP A 89 -4.66 -1.86 -0.07
N GLN A 90 -5.70 -2.16 -0.84
CA GLN A 90 -6.25 -3.50 -1.00
C GLN A 90 -6.64 -3.75 -2.46
N SER A 91 -6.58 -2.71 -3.30
CA SER A 91 -6.88 -2.85 -4.72
C SER A 91 -5.72 -3.36 -5.56
N ALA A 92 -4.48 -3.19 -5.10
CA ALA A 92 -3.30 -3.57 -5.87
C ALA A 92 -3.31 -5.04 -6.34
N SER A 93 -3.74 -5.98 -5.48
CA SER A 93 -3.86 -7.40 -5.85
C SER A 93 -5.05 -7.69 -6.76
N ARG A 94 -6.15 -6.94 -6.60
CA ARG A 94 -7.40 -7.14 -7.35
C ARG A 94 -7.44 -6.40 -8.68
N HIS A 95 -6.74 -5.29 -8.84
CA HIS A 95 -6.69 -4.49 -10.06
C HIS A 95 -5.26 -4.00 -10.29
N PRO A 96 -4.31 -4.93 -10.57
CA PRO A 96 -2.91 -4.58 -10.81
C PRO A 96 -2.73 -3.75 -12.09
N ASP A 97 -3.76 -3.67 -12.94
CA ASP A 97 -3.83 -2.82 -14.12
C ASP A 97 -4.05 -1.33 -13.79
N LEU A 98 -4.46 -1.00 -12.56
CA LEU A 98 -4.65 0.37 -12.14
C LEU A 98 -3.36 0.95 -11.55
N VAL A 99 -2.81 1.94 -12.24
CA VAL A 99 -1.54 2.59 -11.89
C VAL A 99 -1.76 4.03 -11.49
N ARG A 100 -1.29 4.38 -10.31
CA ARG A 100 -1.27 5.74 -9.78
C ARG A 100 0.09 6.38 -10.05
N LEU A 101 0.08 7.66 -10.42
CA LEU A 101 1.30 8.44 -10.55
C LEU A 101 1.09 9.85 -10.00
N GLN A 102 1.94 10.27 -9.07
CA GLN A 102 2.10 11.69 -8.75
C GLN A 102 2.96 12.34 -9.82
N VAL A 103 2.56 13.50 -10.32
CA VAL A 103 3.27 14.25 -11.36
C VAL A 103 3.52 15.65 -10.85
N ASN A 104 4.74 16.16 -11.04
CA ASN A 104 5.10 17.54 -10.67
C ASN A 104 4.17 18.50 -11.43
N ALA A 105 3.49 19.38 -10.70
CA ALA A 105 2.53 20.32 -11.28
C ALA A 105 2.66 21.68 -10.62
N GLU A 106 3.38 22.58 -11.31
CA GLU A 106 3.53 23.96 -10.88
C GLU A 106 2.15 24.65 -10.81
N GLY A 107 1.88 25.33 -9.69
CA GLY A 107 0.58 25.95 -9.41
C GLY A 107 -0.48 25.02 -8.80
N ALA A 108 -0.22 23.71 -8.66
CA ALA A 108 -1.08 22.84 -7.87
C ALA A 108 -0.91 23.13 -6.37
N PRO A 109 -1.95 22.99 -5.52
CA PRO A 109 -1.89 23.33 -4.08
C PRO A 109 -0.78 22.62 -3.30
N ARG A 110 -0.37 21.44 -3.75
CA ARG A 110 0.70 20.63 -3.14
C ARG A 110 1.96 20.53 -4.00
N GLY A 111 2.07 21.34 -5.06
CA GLY A 111 3.15 21.26 -6.05
C GLY A 111 3.09 20.03 -6.96
N TYR A 112 2.04 19.20 -6.84
CA TYR A 112 1.83 18.01 -7.65
C TYR A 112 0.35 17.77 -7.96
N ARG A 113 0.10 16.97 -8.99
CA ARG A 113 -1.18 16.31 -9.29
C ARG A 113 -1.02 14.80 -9.24
N VAL A 114 -2.11 14.08 -9.17
CA VAL A 114 -2.17 12.62 -9.26
C VAL A 114 -2.91 12.27 -10.54
N ASN A 115 -2.32 11.40 -11.34
CA ASN A 115 -2.93 10.76 -12.50
C ASN A 115 -3.24 9.31 -12.14
N LEU A 116 -4.43 8.85 -12.53
CA LEU A 116 -4.82 7.44 -12.48
C LEU A 116 -4.88 6.89 -13.89
N TYR A 117 -4.15 5.80 -14.12
CA TYR A 117 -4.12 5.10 -15.38
C TYR A 117 -4.68 3.69 -15.24
N ARG A 118 -5.21 3.17 -16.35
CA ARG A 118 -5.42 1.75 -16.56
C ARG A 118 -4.47 1.27 -17.65
N ILE A 119 -3.76 0.18 -17.39
CA ILE A 119 -2.79 -0.39 -18.30
C ILE A 119 -3.25 -1.77 -18.74
N ASP A 120 -3.47 -1.94 -20.03
CA ASP A 120 -3.59 -3.26 -20.62
C ASP A 120 -2.17 -3.83 -20.80
N TYR A 121 -1.73 -4.73 -19.92
CA TYR A 121 -0.40 -5.33 -20.01
C TYR A 121 -0.21 -6.26 -21.21
N ARG A 122 -1.29 -6.63 -21.93
CA ARG A 122 -1.20 -7.38 -23.18
C ARG A 122 -0.69 -6.51 -24.33
N THR A 123 -1.28 -5.33 -24.45
CA THR A 123 -1.01 -4.38 -25.54
C THR A 123 -0.07 -3.25 -25.13
N TRP A 124 0.18 -3.12 -23.82
CA TRP A 124 0.80 -1.97 -23.16
C TRP A 124 0.05 -0.64 -23.38
N MET A 125 -1.24 -0.71 -23.75
CA MET A 125 -2.08 0.47 -23.87
C MET A 125 -2.34 1.11 -22.51
N VAL A 126 -2.21 2.43 -22.47
CA VAL A 126 -2.37 3.23 -21.25
C VAL A 126 -3.56 4.17 -21.44
N HIS A 127 -4.58 4.01 -20.62
CA HIS A 127 -5.74 4.89 -20.57
C HIS A 127 -5.65 5.78 -19.34
N THR A 128 -5.83 7.09 -19.51
CA THR A 128 -5.99 7.98 -18.35
C THR A 128 -7.44 7.92 -17.90
N LEU A 129 -7.67 7.47 -16.67
CA LEU A 129 -8.98 7.41 -16.05
C LEU A 129 -9.30 8.70 -15.28
N TRP A 130 -8.29 9.29 -14.64
CA TRP A 130 -8.49 10.46 -13.77
C TRP A 130 -7.24 11.32 -13.65
N ARG A 131 -7.44 12.61 -13.39
CA ARG A 131 -6.40 13.59 -13.03
C ARG A 131 -6.95 14.54 -11.97
N GLY A 132 -6.25 14.67 -10.84
CA GLY A 132 -6.63 15.62 -9.78
C GLY A 132 -5.59 15.70 -8.67
N THR A 133 -5.97 16.02 -7.43
CA THR A 133 -5.03 16.30 -6.33
C THR A 133 -4.64 15.06 -5.52
N HIS A 134 -5.56 14.11 -5.38
CA HIS A 134 -5.36 12.87 -4.64
C HIS A 134 -6.27 11.75 -5.18
N ALA A 135 -5.73 10.53 -5.27
CA ALA A 135 -6.53 9.33 -5.51
C ALA A 135 -5.97 8.18 -4.68
N ARG A 136 -6.86 7.57 -3.92
CA ARG A 136 -6.66 6.29 -3.22
C ARG A 136 -7.85 5.42 -3.57
N ALA A 137 -7.61 4.16 -3.96
CA ALA A 137 -8.70 3.25 -4.26
C ALA A 137 -8.99 2.31 -3.13
N LEU A 138 -10.26 1.93 -3.12
CA LEU A 138 -10.89 1.07 -2.15
C LEU A 138 -11.68 0.07 -2.99
N CYS A 139 -11.24 -1.18 -2.96
CA CYS A 139 -11.84 -2.22 -3.78
C CYS A 139 -13.16 -2.70 -3.18
N ASP A 140 -14.21 -2.69 -3.98
CA ASP A 140 -15.49 -3.32 -3.64
C ASP A 140 -15.68 -4.66 -4.35
N SER A 141 -15.24 -4.76 -5.61
CA SER A 141 -15.55 -5.87 -6.51
C SER A 141 -14.63 -5.85 -7.74
N ASP A 142 -14.93 -6.73 -8.70
CA ASP A 142 -14.23 -6.80 -9.99
C ASP A 142 -14.69 -5.72 -10.98
N THR A 143 -15.78 -4.99 -10.69
CA THR A 143 -16.39 -4.03 -11.64
C THR A 143 -16.41 -2.59 -11.15
N VAL A 144 -16.27 -2.37 -9.84
CA VAL A 144 -16.33 -1.03 -9.26
C VAL A 144 -15.16 -0.82 -8.28
N VAL A 145 -14.67 0.42 -8.27
CA VAL A 145 -13.59 0.89 -7.39
C VAL A 145 -13.99 2.23 -6.81
N TYR A 146 -14.05 2.34 -5.49
CA TYR A 146 -14.28 3.62 -4.84
C TYR A 146 -12.97 4.42 -4.78
N LEU A 147 -13.00 5.66 -5.23
CA LEU A 147 -11.87 6.59 -5.26
C LEU A 147 -12.06 7.66 -4.20
N ASP A 148 -11.17 7.70 -3.22
CA ASP A 148 -11.07 8.77 -2.25
C ASP A 148 -10.26 9.94 -2.83
N THR A 149 -10.96 11.03 -3.14
CA THR A 149 -10.40 12.24 -3.75
C THR A 149 -10.40 13.39 -2.75
N LEU A 150 -9.26 13.64 -2.11
CA LEU A 150 -9.05 14.80 -1.26
C LEU A 150 -8.88 16.07 -2.12
N GLU A 151 -9.95 16.80 -2.38
CA GLU A 151 -9.92 18.09 -3.07
C GLU A 151 -9.87 19.26 -2.07
N GLN A 152 -8.70 19.56 -1.50
CA GLN A 152 -8.51 20.67 -0.54
C GLN A 152 -9.35 20.58 0.75
N PRO A 153 -8.88 21.13 1.88
CA PRO A 153 -9.66 21.12 3.14
C PRO A 153 -10.95 21.95 3.11
N SER A 154 -11.31 22.60 2.00
CA SER A 154 -12.51 23.44 1.87
C SER A 154 -13.54 22.97 0.83
N ALA A 155 -13.20 22.01 -0.05
CA ALA A 155 -14.18 21.37 -0.90
C ALA A 155 -14.47 19.96 -0.34
N ALA A 156 -15.75 19.61 -0.28
CA ALA A 156 -16.19 18.34 0.29
C ALA A 156 -15.40 17.17 -0.30
N GLU A 157 -14.78 16.36 0.56
CA GLU A 157 -14.10 15.09 0.26
C GLU A 157 -15.13 14.09 -0.27
N ALA A 158 -15.57 14.30 -1.49
CA ALA A 158 -16.61 13.48 -2.07
C ALA A 158 -15.94 12.25 -2.66
N LEU A 159 -16.23 11.08 -2.08
CA LEU A 159 -15.88 9.80 -2.67
C LEU A 159 -16.34 9.78 -4.13
N ARG A 160 -15.59 9.15 -5.02
CA ARG A 160 -15.99 8.90 -6.42
C ARG A 160 -16.08 7.41 -6.66
N VAL A 161 -16.81 7.04 -7.68
CA VAL A 161 -16.98 5.64 -8.09
C VAL A 161 -16.39 5.48 -9.47
N LEU A 162 -15.34 4.68 -9.60
CA LEU A 162 -14.79 4.25 -10.88
C LEU A 162 -15.46 2.94 -11.29
N ARG A 163 -16.21 2.99 -12.38
CA ARG A 163 -16.75 1.81 -13.05
C ARG A 163 -15.73 1.26 -14.04
N LEU A 164 -15.27 0.04 -13.82
CA LEU A 164 -14.22 -0.61 -14.61
C LEU A 164 -14.72 -1.14 -15.95
N ASP A 165 -16.02 -1.43 -16.07
CA ASP A 165 -16.64 -1.86 -17.33
C ASP A 165 -16.72 -0.72 -18.36
N SER A 166 -17.00 0.49 -17.89
CA SER A 166 -17.13 1.69 -18.72
C SER A 166 -15.94 2.65 -18.66
N ASN A 167 -14.98 2.42 -17.75
CA ASN A 167 -13.91 3.36 -17.40
C ASN A 167 -14.42 4.77 -17.04
N THR A 168 -15.62 4.85 -16.44
CA THR A 168 -16.25 6.13 -16.07
C THR A 168 -16.14 6.40 -14.58
N ILE A 169 -15.94 7.66 -14.22
CA ILE A 169 -15.94 8.12 -12.83
C ILE A 169 -17.22 8.90 -12.57
N GLU A 170 -17.98 8.46 -11.57
CA GLU A 170 -19.27 9.02 -11.19
C GLU A 170 -19.32 9.43 -9.70
N ALA A 171 -20.33 10.20 -9.35
CA ALA A 171 -20.65 10.51 -7.96
C ALA A 171 -21.12 9.23 -7.24
N PRO A 172 -20.91 9.12 -5.91
CA PRO A 172 -21.34 7.95 -5.18
C PRO A 172 -22.87 7.91 -5.16
N PRO A 173 -23.50 6.72 -5.16
CA PRO A 173 -24.95 6.58 -5.32
C PRO A 173 -25.81 7.34 -4.29
N LYS A 174 -25.23 7.68 -3.13
CA LYS A 174 -25.98 8.12 -1.93
C LYS A 174 -25.49 9.41 -1.26
N GLY A 175 -24.65 10.24 -1.89
CA GLY A 175 -24.29 11.57 -1.38
C GLY A 175 -23.69 11.56 0.03
N PHE A 176 -22.37 11.41 0.11
CA PHE A 176 -21.65 11.41 1.39
C PHE A 176 -20.21 11.88 1.23
N ARG A 177 -19.64 12.38 2.34
CA ARG A 177 -18.23 12.74 2.48
C ARG A 177 -17.46 11.54 3.04
N HIS A 178 -16.40 11.12 2.34
CA HIS A 178 -15.51 10.09 2.87
C HIS A 178 -14.64 10.70 3.97
N ILE A 179 -14.59 10.05 5.13
CA ILE A 179 -13.74 10.48 6.25
C ILE A 179 -12.50 9.60 6.31
N ARG A 180 -12.68 8.28 6.25
CA ARG A 180 -11.57 7.33 6.44
C ARG A 180 -11.88 5.91 6.00
N SER A 181 -10.88 5.22 5.47
CA SER A 181 -10.87 3.76 5.31
C SER A 181 -10.58 3.05 6.63
N LEU A 182 -11.40 2.06 6.97
CA LEU A 182 -11.29 1.32 8.22
C LEU A 182 -10.43 0.08 8.03
N SER A 183 -9.55 -0.21 9.00
CA SER A 183 -8.77 -1.44 9.04
C SER A 183 -9.69 -2.63 9.35
N GLY A 184 -9.68 -3.66 8.50
CA GLY A 184 -10.57 -4.81 8.64
C GLY A 184 -10.35 -5.88 7.57
N ALA A 185 -10.94 -7.06 7.76
CA ALA A 185 -10.91 -8.14 6.78
C ALA A 185 -11.70 -7.77 5.50
N THR A 186 -12.75 -6.96 5.65
CA THR A 186 -13.51 -6.37 4.56
C THR A 186 -13.29 -4.85 4.56
N PRO A 187 -12.91 -4.23 3.42
CA PRO A 187 -12.78 -2.78 3.33
C PRO A 187 -14.12 -2.12 3.67
N ARG A 188 -14.09 -1.15 4.59
CA ARG A 188 -15.24 -0.34 4.98
C ARG A 188 -14.82 1.11 5.16
N HIS A 189 -15.80 2.00 5.08
CA HIS A 189 -15.56 3.44 5.08
C HIS A 189 -16.31 4.11 6.20
N LEU A 190 -15.60 4.90 7.00
CA LEU A 190 -16.25 5.92 7.82
C LEU A 190 -16.61 7.08 6.91
N VAL A 191 -17.89 7.43 6.89
CA VAL A 191 -18.43 8.48 6.04
C VAL A 191 -19.36 9.38 6.85
N GLN A 192 -19.52 10.61 6.40
CA GLN A 192 -20.55 11.52 6.89
C GLN A 192 -21.57 11.71 5.78
N GLN A 193 -22.84 11.39 6.04
CA GLN A 193 -23.88 11.54 5.02
C GLN A 193 -24.24 13.01 4.83
N ASP A 194 -24.73 13.37 3.64
CA ASP A 194 -25.18 14.73 3.38
C ASP A 194 -26.27 15.15 4.37
N GLY A 195 -26.02 16.23 5.11
CA GLY A 195 -26.93 16.76 6.14
C GLY A 195 -26.66 16.27 7.57
N ASP A 196 -25.76 15.31 7.78
CA ASP A 196 -25.31 14.94 9.12
C ASP A 196 -24.51 16.10 9.75
N PRO A 197 -24.72 16.41 11.06
CA PRO A 197 -23.89 17.38 11.76
C PRO A 197 -22.43 16.89 11.89
N PRO A 198 -21.44 17.79 12.05
CA PRO A 198 -20.07 17.42 12.39
C PRO A 198 -20.02 16.51 13.62
N GLY A 199 -19.23 15.43 13.54
CA GLY A 199 -19.14 14.43 14.60
C GLY A 199 -20.15 13.29 14.47
N ARG A 200 -21.11 13.35 13.54
CA ARG A 200 -22.02 12.22 13.26
C ARG A 200 -21.55 11.50 12.00
N TYR A 201 -21.28 10.20 12.13
CA TYR A 201 -20.71 9.39 11.06
C TYR A 201 -21.47 8.08 10.90
N THR A 202 -21.34 7.45 9.74
CA THR A 202 -21.86 6.11 9.45
C THR A 202 -20.74 5.26 8.87
N VAL A 203 -20.84 3.95 9.04
CA VAL A 203 -19.97 3.00 8.34
C VAL A 203 -20.66 2.62 7.04
N PHE A 204 -20.02 2.88 5.91
CA PHE A 204 -20.42 2.46 4.59
C PHE A 204 -19.68 1.19 4.19
N ASP A 205 -20.45 0.16 3.83
CA ASP A 205 -19.92 -1.09 3.29
C ASP A 205 -19.94 -1.00 1.75
N PRO A 206 -18.78 -0.89 1.09
CA PRO A 206 -18.70 -0.73 -0.35
C PRO A 206 -19.12 -2.01 -1.10
N ALA A 207 -19.04 -3.19 -0.49
CA ALA A 207 -19.42 -4.45 -1.12
C ALA A 207 -20.94 -4.63 -1.19
N THR A 208 -21.68 -4.14 -0.19
CA THR A 208 -23.15 -4.23 -0.15
C THR A 208 -23.86 -2.95 -0.55
N GLY A 209 -23.18 -1.80 -0.49
CA GLY A 209 -23.78 -0.47 -0.69
C GLY A 209 -24.66 -0.01 0.49
N GLU A 210 -24.53 -0.68 1.64
CA GLU A 210 -25.30 -0.43 2.85
C GLU A 210 -24.57 0.50 3.83
N PHE A 211 -25.35 1.17 4.67
CA PHE A 211 -24.85 2.05 5.73
C PHE A 211 -25.26 1.47 7.07
N SER A 212 -24.35 1.50 8.04
CA SER A 212 -24.68 1.22 9.43
C SER A 212 -25.58 2.31 10.01
N SER A 213 -26.08 2.07 11.23
CA SER A 213 -26.66 3.15 12.04
C SER A 213 -25.61 4.25 12.28
N PRO A 214 -26.02 5.54 12.32
CA PRO A 214 -25.13 6.64 12.64
C PRO A 214 -24.57 6.54 14.06
N VAL A 215 -23.35 7.03 14.23
CA VAL A 215 -22.60 7.07 15.49
C VAL A 215 -22.06 8.46 15.69
N ASP A 216 -22.20 8.97 16.90
CA ASP A 216 -21.58 10.22 17.31
C ASP A 216 -20.14 9.94 17.79
N LEU A 217 -19.15 10.48 17.08
CA LEU A 217 -17.73 10.43 17.40
C LEU A 217 -17.15 11.85 17.50
N PRO A 218 -16.05 12.05 18.26
CA PRO A 218 -15.38 13.34 18.30
C PRO A 218 -14.86 13.76 16.91
N VAL A 219 -15.00 15.03 16.54
CA VAL A 219 -14.53 15.58 15.25
C VAL A 219 -13.02 15.34 15.01
N ALA A 220 -12.23 15.13 16.07
CA ALA A 220 -10.82 14.76 15.99
C ALA A 220 -10.54 13.47 15.19
N VAL A 221 -11.55 12.64 14.92
CA VAL A 221 -11.44 11.48 14.00
C VAL A 221 -11.06 11.89 12.57
N GLU A 222 -11.36 13.13 12.16
CA GLU A 222 -11.02 13.67 10.83
C GLU A 222 -9.53 14.02 10.72
N LEU A 223 -8.78 14.05 11.83
CA LEU A 223 -7.35 14.39 11.81
C LEU A 223 -6.51 13.23 11.26
N PRO A 224 -5.54 13.49 10.36
CA PRO A 224 -4.80 12.44 9.64
C PRO A 224 -3.92 11.55 10.52
N TRP A 225 -3.69 11.93 11.78
CA TRP A 225 -2.87 11.21 12.76
C TRP A 225 -3.67 10.40 13.78
N SER A 226 -5.00 10.41 13.69
CA SER A 226 -5.84 9.49 14.44
C SER A 226 -5.66 8.07 13.89
N GLU A 227 -6.00 7.04 14.65
CA GLU A 227 -6.15 5.65 14.19
C GLU A 227 -7.54 5.16 14.57
N ILE A 228 -8.24 4.48 13.66
CA ILE A 228 -9.66 4.09 13.88
C ILE A 228 -9.93 2.71 13.31
N ALA A 229 -10.58 1.87 14.11
CA ALA A 229 -11.08 0.57 13.70
C ALA A 229 -12.55 0.41 14.08
N PHE A 230 -13.31 -0.34 13.28
CA PHE A 230 -14.66 -0.77 13.63
C PHE A 230 -14.74 -2.29 13.65
N SER A 231 -15.65 -2.83 14.44
CA SER A 231 -16.00 -4.25 14.36
C SER A 231 -16.75 -4.56 13.06
N ASP A 232 -16.67 -5.80 12.60
CA ASP A 232 -17.33 -6.26 11.36
C ASP A 232 -18.86 -6.19 11.42
N ASP A 233 -19.46 -6.10 12.59
CA ASP A 233 -20.89 -5.85 12.77
C ASP A 233 -21.22 -4.36 12.98
N GLY A 234 -20.19 -3.49 13.02
CA GLY A 234 -20.30 -2.08 13.31
C GLY A 234 -20.72 -1.76 14.74
N ALA A 235 -20.83 -2.75 15.63
CA ALA A 235 -21.27 -2.58 17.03
C ALA A 235 -20.27 -1.83 17.91
N PHE A 236 -18.99 -1.80 17.51
CA PHE A 236 -17.93 -1.13 18.25
C PHE A 236 -17.04 -0.30 17.32
N CYS A 237 -16.62 0.85 17.83
CA CYS A 237 -15.61 1.71 17.24
C CYS A 237 -14.45 1.85 18.23
N ALA A 238 -13.21 1.66 17.80
CA ALA A 238 -12.02 1.96 18.56
C ALA A 238 -11.28 3.11 17.87
N ALA A 239 -10.93 4.15 18.61
CA ALA A 239 -10.20 5.29 18.11
C ALA A 239 -9.05 5.66 19.04
N HIS A 240 -7.88 5.89 18.46
CA HIS A 240 -6.77 6.56 19.11
C HIS A 240 -6.63 7.94 18.46
N LEU A 241 -6.72 8.99 19.27
CA LEU A 241 -6.69 10.37 18.78
C LEU A 241 -5.36 11.01 19.15
N SER A 242 -4.78 11.78 18.24
CA SER A 242 -3.52 12.49 18.53
C SER A 242 -3.65 13.49 19.68
N SER A 243 -4.87 13.98 19.96
CA SER A 243 -5.18 14.82 21.12
C SER A 243 -5.03 14.10 22.46
N ASP A 244 -5.04 12.76 22.44
CA ASP A 244 -4.99 11.94 23.65
C ASP A 244 -3.54 11.56 24.00
N VAL A 245 -2.55 12.07 23.25
CA VAL A 245 -1.12 11.91 23.53
C VAL A 245 -0.66 13.05 24.44
N GLU A 246 0.08 12.72 25.48
CA GLU A 246 0.67 13.73 26.37
C GLU A 246 1.50 14.78 25.59
N PRO A 247 1.44 16.08 25.96
CA PRO A 247 2.18 17.13 25.27
C PRO A 247 3.70 16.87 25.21
N PHE A 248 4.34 17.38 24.15
CA PHE A 248 5.80 17.34 24.01
C PHE A 248 6.44 18.38 24.92
N ASP A 249 7.45 17.96 25.69
CA ASP A 249 8.41 18.90 26.25
C ASP A 249 9.40 19.28 25.14
N GLU A 250 9.42 20.56 24.76
CA GLU A 250 10.39 21.13 23.80
C GLU A 250 11.81 21.12 24.43
N GLY A 251 12.44 19.96 24.47
CA GLY A 251 13.83 19.78 24.89
C GLY A 251 14.80 19.78 23.70
N PRO A 252 16.07 20.16 23.89
CA PRO A 252 17.05 20.12 22.80
C PRO A 252 17.47 18.66 22.53
N TRP A 253 17.40 18.22 21.26
CA TRP A 253 17.95 16.99 20.63
C TRP A 253 17.01 15.77 20.48
N PRO A 254 17.26 14.88 19.47
CA PRO A 254 16.26 14.06 18.78
C PRO A 254 16.06 12.73 19.51
N ARG A 255 15.47 12.78 20.70
CA ARG A 255 15.21 11.57 21.48
C ARG A 255 13.83 11.03 21.13
N PHE A 256 13.77 9.75 20.81
CA PHE A 256 12.55 8.99 20.90
C PHE A 256 12.01 9.09 22.33
N GLN A 257 10.73 9.43 22.47
CA GLN A 257 10.10 9.57 23.77
C GLN A 257 8.96 8.56 23.88
N HIS A 258 9.01 7.77 24.95
CA HIS A 258 7.85 6.99 25.39
C HIS A 258 6.82 7.93 26.00
N ARG A 259 5.56 7.79 25.59
CA ARG A 259 4.44 8.59 26.09
C ARG A 259 3.25 7.70 26.42
N THR A 260 2.41 8.18 27.32
CA THR A 260 1.11 7.55 27.54
C THR A 260 0.07 8.14 26.59
N SER A 261 -0.84 7.30 26.14
CA SER A 261 -2.03 7.71 25.39
C SER A 261 -3.22 6.81 25.74
N THR A 262 -4.35 7.02 25.06
CA THR A 262 -5.59 6.31 25.32
C THR A 262 -6.26 5.89 24.02
N ILE A 263 -6.69 4.63 23.96
CA ILE A 263 -7.65 4.16 22.96
C ILE A 263 -9.05 4.32 23.55
N ARG A 264 -9.94 4.98 22.81
CA ARG A 264 -11.37 5.11 23.14
C ARG A 264 -12.14 4.05 22.38
N VAL A 265 -12.83 3.17 23.10
CA VAL A 265 -13.71 2.16 22.51
C VAL A 265 -15.16 2.52 22.80
N VAL A 266 -15.93 2.77 21.76
CA VAL A 266 -17.33 3.20 21.82
C VAL A 266 -18.23 2.07 21.35
N ASP A 267 -19.21 1.66 22.16
CA ASP A 267 -20.34 0.85 21.69
C ASP A 267 -21.25 1.76 20.87
N THR A 268 -21.32 1.50 19.57
CA THR A 268 -22.03 2.35 18.61
C THR A 268 -23.54 2.33 18.78
N ARG A 269 -24.06 1.32 19.48
CA ARG A 269 -25.49 1.12 19.70
C ARG A 269 -25.98 1.89 20.92
N THR A 270 -25.11 2.03 21.93
CA THR A 270 -25.47 2.67 23.21
C THR A 270 -24.77 4.00 23.45
N GLY A 271 -23.70 4.30 22.71
CA GLY A 271 -22.80 5.42 22.95
C GLY A 271 -21.89 5.23 24.16
N ALA A 272 -21.89 4.05 24.80
CA ALA A 272 -21.05 3.79 25.96
C ALA A 272 -19.58 3.76 25.56
N GLU A 273 -18.76 4.54 26.27
CA GLU A 273 -17.32 4.63 26.02
C GLU A 273 -16.51 3.91 27.10
N ARG A 274 -15.48 3.18 26.66
CA ARG A 274 -14.39 2.65 27.48
C ARG A 274 -13.07 3.29 27.03
N ARG A 275 -12.21 3.59 28.00
CA ARG A 275 -10.85 4.11 27.76
C ARG A 275 -9.81 3.06 28.13
N VAL A 276 -8.86 2.84 27.24
CA VAL A 276 -7.80 1.83 27.38
C VAL A 276 -6.46 2.57 27.34
N PRO A 277 -5.72 2.65 28.45
CA PRO A 277 -4.41 3.30 28.46
C PRO A 277 -3.41 2.46 27.66
N ILE A 278 -2.55 3.14 26.91
CA ILE A 278 -1.48 2.53 26.12
C ILE A 278 -0.20 3.37 26.24
N GLY A 279 0.95 2.74 26.00
CA GLY A 279 2.18 3.42 25.68
C GLY A 279 2.35 3.58 24.18
N VAL A 280 2.91 4.70 23.75
CA VAL A 280 3.24 4.99 22.34
C VAL A 280 4.67 5.48 22.21
N GLY A 281 5.32 5.14 21.10
CA GLY A 281 6.62 5.67 20.72
C GLY A 281 6.46 6.90 19.82
N ALA A 282 7.07 8.01 20.19
CA ALA A 282 7.12 9.21 19.37
C ALA A 282 8.56 9.59 19.03
N GLY A 283 8.80 10.05 17.81
CA GLY A 283 10.07 10.66 17.40
C GLY A 283 9.86 11.96 16.62
N GLU A 284 10.94 12.75 16.47
CA GLU A 284 10.90 13.99 15.71
C GLU A 284 10.89 13.74 14.19
N GLY A 285 9.98 14.43 13.50
CA GLY A 285 9.95 14.54 12.04
C GLY A 285 9.06 15.70 11.57
N SER A 286 9.61 16.63 10.79
CA SER A 286 8.90 17.73 10.08
C SER A 286 7.99 18.69 10.87
N GLY A 287 8.01 18.67 12.22
CA GLY A 287 7.20 19.58 13.06
C GLY A 287 5.81 19.04 13.45
N VAL A 288 5.58 17.74 13.29
CA VAL A 288 4.38 17.03 13.75
C VAL A 288 4.84 15.76 14.49
N PRO A 289 4.17 15.30 15.55
CA PRO A 289 4.49 14.03 16.20
C PRO A 289 4.46 12.89 15.19
N LEU A 290 5.62 12.33 14.86
CA LEU A 290 5.69 11.10 14.08
C LEU A 290 5.45 9.96 15.07
N LEU A 291 4.22 9.44 15.10
CA LEU A 291 3.91 8.18 15.79
C LEU A 291 4.60 7.07 14.99
N LEU A 292 5.80 6.71 15.42
CA LEU A 292 6.65 5.75 14.70
C LEU A 292 6.10 4.33 14.80
N ASP A 293 5.46 4.03 15.93
CA ASP A 293 4.65 2.83 16.17
C ASP A 293 3.30 3.30 16.77
N GLY A 294 2.39 3.74 15.91
CA GLY A 294 1.02 4.05 16.34
C GLY A 294 0.30 2.77 16.81
N PRO A 295 -0.73 2.88 17.68
CA PRO A 295 -1.50 1.71 18.07
C PRO A 295 -2.29 1.23 16.84
N PHE A 296 -1.79 0.22 16.15
CA PHE A 296 -2.52 -0.42 15.07
C PHE A 296 -3.78 -1.05 15.66
N LEU A 297 -4.94 -0.45 15.40
CA LEU A 297 -6.21 -0.95 15.92
C LEU A 297 -6.83 -1.94 14.93
N ARG A 298 -7.28 -3.10 15.41
CA ARG A 298 -8.04 -4.08 14.61
C ARG A 298 -8.99 -4.89 15.46
N PHE A 299 -10.23 -5.05 15.03
CA PHE A 299 -11.12 -6.06 15.59
C PHE A 299 -10.80 -7.43 14.96
N VAL A 300 -10.48 -8.41 15.79
CA VAL A 300 -10.04 -9.75 15.34
C VAL A 300 -11.12 -10.82 15.52
N ALA A 301 -12.12 -10.53 16.35
CA ALA A 301 -13.34 -11.29 16.53
C ALA A 301 -14.43 -10.37 17.08
N PRO A 302 -15.73 -10.76 17.04
CA PRO A 302 -16.79 -10.01 17.71
C PRO A 302 -16.44 -9.74 19.17
N GLY A 303 -16.41 -8.46 19.55
CA GLY A 303 -16.07 -8.04 20.92
C GLY A 303 -14.59 -8.19 21.30
N ARG A 304 -13.67 -8.43 20.35
CA ARG A 304 -12.22 -8.48 20.63
C ARG A 304 -11.44 -7.47 19.79
N LEU A 305 -10.82 -6.52 20.48
CA LEU A 305 -9.96 -5.50 19.88
C LEU A 305 -8.50 -5.87 20.09
N ARG A 306 -7.74 -6.01 19.01
CA ARG A 306 -6.29 -6.12 19.02
C ARG A 306 -5.66 -4.75 18.78
N TYR A 307 -4.59 -4.45 19.52
CA TYR A 307 -3.83 -3.21 19.39
C TYR A 307 -2.34 -3.40 19.71
N LEU A 308 -1.49 -2.52 19.17
CA LEU A 308 -0.09 -2.42 19.60
C LEU A 308 0.02 -1.51 20.82
N ASP A 309 0.81 -1.96 21.79
CA ASP A 309 1.19 -1.20 22.98
C ASP A 309 2.72 -1.14 23.07
N CYS A 310 3.27 0.01 23.42
CA CYS A 310 4.69 0.18 23.71
C CYS A 310 4.85 0.27 25.24
N PRO A 311 4.96 -0.84 25.98
CA PRO A 311 4.80 -0.87 27.43
C PRO A 311 5.98 -0.26 28.22
N ARG A 312 7.15 -0.03 27.60
CA ARG A 312 8.37 0.39 28.33
C ARG A 312 9.13 1.54 27.67
N PRO A 313 9.59 2.54 28.44
CA PRO A 313 10.71 3.38 28.03
C PRO A 313 11.97 2.51 27.98
N HIS A 314 12.61 2.41 26.81
CA HIS A 314 13.96 1.87 26.74
C HIS A 314 14.98 2.98 26.99
N ASP A 315 15.98 2.69 27.81
CA ASP A 315 17.16 3.53 28.00
C ASP A 315 17.74 3.99 26.65
N ASP A 316 18.02 5.30 26.57
CA ASP A 316 18.75 6.18 25.64
C ASP A 316 19.52 5.67 24.39
N GLN A 317 19.55 4.40 24.02
CA GLN A 317 20.54 3.86 23.06
C GLN A 317 20.02 3.14 21.80
N ILE A 318 18.70 2.93 21.63
CA ILE A 318 18.21 2.25 20.42
C ILE A 318 17.75 3.28 19.39
N ARG A 319 18.44 3.32 18.24
CA ARG A 319 18.14 4.27 17.15
C ARG A 319 16.86 3.96 16.37
N PHE A 320 16.26 2.78 16.50
CA PHE A 320 14.97 2.41 15.88
C PHE A 320 14.21 1.35 16.72
N PRO A 321 12.96 1.59 17.14
CA PRO A 321 12.23 0.79 18.13
C PRO A 321 11.46 -0.41 17.58
N SER A 322 11.76 -0.94 16.38
CA SER A 322 10.98 -2.03 15.77
C SER A 322 11.00 -3.38 16.53
N SER A 323 11.51 -3.44 17.76
CA SER A 323 11.74 -4.68 18.51
C SER A 323 11.03 -4.78 19.87
N VAL A 324 10.20 -3.80 20.30
CA VAL A 324 9.66 -3.80 21.69
C VAL A 324 8.18 -3.43 21.82
N SER A 325 7.38 -3.58 20.75
CA SER A 325 5.92 -3.45 20.88
C SER A 325 5.29 -4.77 21.32
N GLU A 326 4.34 -4.70 22.24
CA GLU A 326 3.49 -5.83 22.64
C GLU A 326 2.20 -5.78 21.83
N VAL A 327 1.80 -6.93 21.29
CA VAL A 327 0.48 -7.10 20.67
C VAL A 327 -0.50 -7.49 21.76
N LYS A 328 -1.48 -6.63 22.04
CA LYS A 328 -2.49 -6.84 23.07
C LYS A 328 -3.86 -7.09 22.47
N GLU A 329 -4.64 -7.92 23.14
CA GLU A 329 -6.07 -8.09 22.86
C GLU A 329 -6.89 -7.72 24.07
N LEU A 330 -7.86 -6.84 23.85
CA LEU A 330 -8.90 -6.46 24.80
C LEU A 330 -10.18 -7.24 24.50
N ASP A 331 -10.67 -7.96 25.50
CA ASP A 331 -12.01 -8.52 25.52
C ASP A 331 -13.01 -7.46 25.98
N LEU A 332 -13.93 -7.07 25.10
CA LEU A 332 -14.87 -5.98 25.39
C LEU A 332 -15.93 -6.36 26.42
N ALA A 333 -16.29 -7.64 26.53
CA ALA A 333 -17.29 -8.10 27.49
C ALA A 333 -16.75 -8.02 28.93
N THR A 334 -15.50 -8.45 29.13
CA THR A 334 -14.87 -8.52 30.47
C THR A 334 -14.04 -7.29 30.82
N GLY A 335 -13.49 -6.60 29.81
CA GLY A 335 -12.48 -5.56 30.01
C GLY A 335 -11.07 -6.08 30.27
N GLU A 336 -10.87 -7.39 30.19
CA GLU A 336 -9.56 -8.00 30.36
C GLU A 336 -8.68 -7.80 29.11
N THR A 337 -7.40 -7.50 29.34
CA THR A 337 -6.39 -7.38 28.29
C THR A 337 -5.36 -8.49 28.46
N ILE A 338 -5.05 -9.19 27.37
CA ILE A 338 -3.99 -10.20 27.31
C ILE A 338 -2.89 -9.78 26.32
N VAL A 339 -1.65 -10.16 26.59
CA VAL A 339 -0.56 -10.09 25.61
C VAL A 339 -0.63 -11.34 24.75
N VAL A 340 -0.79 -11.15 23.45
CA VAL A 340 -0.98 -12.24 22.48
C VAL A 340 0.32 -12.64 21.83
N ALA A 341 1.25 -11.70 21.64
CA ALA A 341 2.60 -11.97 21.18
C ALA A 341 3.53 -10.76 21.40
N ASP A 342 4.82 -11.06 21.53
CA ASP A 342 5.93 -10.11 21.36
C ASP A 342 6.30 -10.17 19.87
N VAL A 343 5.77 -9.28 19.03
CA VAL A 343 5.99 -9.32 17.58
C VAL A 343 6.66 -8.03 17.14
N ASP A 344 7.53 -8.14 16.14
CA ASP A 344 7.95 -6.99 15.34
C ASP A 344 6.68 -6.29 14.77
N PRO A 345 6.46 -4.98 15.03
CA PRO A 345 5.35 -4.19 14.51
C PRO A 345 5.13 -4.35 13.00
N GLY A 346 6.20 -4.54 12.22
CA GLY A 346 6.13 -4.77 10.79
C GLY A 346 5.35 -6.04 10.43
N GLN A 347 5.56 -7.13 11.17
CA GLN A 347 4.90 -8.41 10.89
C GLN A 347 3.41 -8.41 11.27
N GLU A 348 3.03 -7.78 12.38
CA GLU A 348 1.60 -7.64 12.70
C GLU A 348 0.90 -6.68 11.75
N ARG A 349 1.58 -5.64 11.28
CA ARG A 349 1.07 -4.82 10.17
C ARG A 349 0.82 -5.71 8.96
N ASP A 350 1.76 -6.52 8.51
CA ASP A 350 1.54 -7.38 7.35
C ASP A 350 0.38 -8.38 7.54
N ARG A 351 0.23 -8.95 8.74
CA ARG A 351 -0.95 -9.78 9.11
C ARG A 351 -2.26 -8.98 9.13
N ALA A 352 -2.23 -7.73 9.61
CA ALA A 352 -3.38 -6.83 9.66
C ALA A 352 -3.88 -6.49 8.26
N TRP A 353 -2.95 -6.30 7.33
CA TRP A 353 -3.23 -6.00 5.92
C TRP A 353 -3.51 -7.27 5.10
N GLY A 354 -3.52 -8.44 5.74
CA GLY A 354 -3.86 -9.71 5.11
C GLY A 354 -2.85 -10.13 4.04
N ILE A 355 -1.59 -9.71 4.16
CA ILE A 355 -0.53 -10.12 3.24
C ILE A 355 -0.40 -11.64 3.34
N PRO A 356 -0.68 -12.39 2.26
CA PRO A 356 -0.68 -13.85 2.32
C PRO A 356 0.69 -14.37 2.71
N ARG A 357 0.74 -15.20 3.77
CA ARG A 357 1.96 -15.89 4.15
C ARG A 357 2.17 -17.09 3.23
N ARG A 358 3.34 -17.14 2.60
CA ARG A 358 3.69 -18.24 1.69
C ARG A 358 4.19 -19.45 2.48
N PRO A 359 3.85 -20.67 2.05
CA PRO A 359 4.42 -21.87 2.68
C PRO A 359 5.94 -21.86 2.50
N VAL A 360 6.67 -22.12 3.58
CA VAL A 360 8.14 -22.22 3.55
C VAL A 360 8.54 -23.59 3.02
N PRO A 361 9.26 -23.69 1.90
CA PRO A 361 9.83 -24.95 1.44
C PRO A 361 10.72 -25.55 2.54
N GLU A 362 10.65 -26.87 2.73
CA GLU A 362 11.46 -27.57 3.75
C GLU A 362 12.96 -27.27 3.59
N SER A 363 13.41 -27.12 2.35
CA SER A 363 14.79 -26.80 1.97
C SER A 363 15.28 -25.42 2.47
N LEU A 364 14.37 -24.52 2.85
CA LEU A 364 14.65 -23.18 3.38
C LEU A 364 14.35 -23.04 4.87
N ARG A 365 13.68 -24.03 5.49
CA ARG A 365 13.21 -23.92 6.88
C ARG A 365 14.33 -23.69 7.89
N ALA A 366 15.52 -24.27 7.66
CA ALA A 366 16.69 -24.05 8.52
C ALA A 366 17.38 -22.68 8.31
N LEU A 367 16.98 -21.92 7.29
CA LEU A 367 17.56 -20.63 6.93
C LEU A 367 16.62 -19.46 7.24
N VAL A 368 15.34 -19.70 7.48
CA VAL A 368 14.42 -18.69 7.99
C VAL A 368 14.58 -18.57 9.51
N GLU A 369 14.56 -17.35 10.00
CA GLU A 369 14.69 -16.98 11.41
C GLU A 369 13.33 -16.94 12.11
N THR A 370 12.25 -16.77 11.36
CA THR A 370 10.89 -16.69 11.90
C THR A 370 10.05 -17.91 11.52
N ASP A 371 9.09 -18.27 12.38
CA ASP A 371 8.14 -19.37 12.13
C ASP A 371 7.18 -19.08 10.95
N ALA A 372 7.12 -17.83 10.52
CA ALA A 372 6.22 -17.38 9.47
C ALA A 372 6.85 -16.22 8.69
N PRO A 373 7.86 -16.52 7.85
CA PRO A 373 8.63 -15.53 7.11
C PRO A 373 7.75 -14.74 6.15
N ASP A 374 8.07 -13.47 5.98
CA ASP A 374 7.57 -12.65 4.88
C ASP A 374 8.28 -12.98 3.56
N ASP A 375 7.84 -12.36 2.46
CA ASP A 375 8.41 -12.55 1.13
C ASP A 375 9.91 -12.16 1.10
N HIS A 376 10.31 -11.10 1.81
CA HIS A 376 11.72 -10.69 1.90
C HIS A 376 12.55 -11.77 2.58
N GLU A 377 12.11 -12.30 3.71
CA GLU A 377 12.82 -13.33 4.47
C GLU A 377 13.02 -14.59 3.64
N LEU A 378 11.97 -15.00 2.94
CA LEU A 378 12.01 -16.17 2.09
C LEU A 378 12.99 -15.99 0.93
N ALA A 379 12.98 -14.82 0.27
CA ALA A 379 13.92 -14.50 -0.80
C ALA A 379 15.37 -14.46 -0.30
N PHE A 380 15.64 -13.83 0.85
CA PHE A 380 16.98 -13.78 1.44
C PHE A 380 17.46 -15.14 1.96
N ALA A 381 16.58 -15.99 2.48
CA ALA A 381 16.89 -17.37 2.82
C ALA A 381 17.29 -18.16 1.57
N PHE A 382 16.57 -17.98 0.46
CA PHE A 382 16.92 -18.60 -0.82
C PHE A 382 18.26 -18.10 -1.37
N LEU A 383 18.55 -16.79 -1.29
CA LEU A 383 19.85 -16.24 -1.65
C LEU A 383 21.01 -16.86 -0.83
N ARG A 384 20.84 -17.00 0.50
CA ARG A 384 21.83 -17.66 1.37
C ARG A 384 22.07 -19.11 0.97
N ARG A 385 21.00 -19.86 0.67
CA ARG A 385 21.08 -21.24 0.19
C ARG A 385 21.94 -21.36 -1.07
N HIS A 386 21.82 -20.39 -1.97
CA HIS A 386 22.59 -20.30 -3.22
C HIS A 386 23.96 -19.60 -3.05
N GLY A 387 24.41 -19.39 -1.81
CA GLY A 387 25.76 -18.89 -1.52
C GLY A 387 25.94 -17.38 -1.75
N VAL A 388 24.86 -16.61 -1.91
CA VAL A 388 24.95 -15.15 -2.02
C VAL A 388 25.17 -14.58 -0.62
N VAL A 389 26.28 -13.85 -0.46
CA VAL A 389 26.70 -13.25 0.81
C VAL A 389 26.32 -11.78 0.86
N PHE A 390 25.61 -11.35 1.88
CA PHE A 390 25.18 -9.96 2.06
C PHE A 390 25.13 -9.61 3.55
N ASP A 391 25.30 -8.33 3.88
CA ASP A 391 25.27 -7.84 5.25
C ASP A 391 23.86 -7.39 5.66
N ARG A 392 23.33 -7.97 6.74
CA ARG A 392 22.14 -7.47 7.45
C ARG A 392 22.57 -6.45 8.52
N PRO A 393 21.81 -5.36 8.76
CA PRO A 393 20.46 -5.07 8.27
C PRO A 393 20.41 -4.27 6.96
N GLN A 394 21.54 -3.82 6.43
CA GLN A 394 21.56 -2.83 5.36
C GLN A 394 20.98 -3.39 4.04
N ALA A 395 21.32 -4.62 3.67
CA ALA A 395 20.72 -5.28 2.51
C ALA A 395 19.21 -5.45 2.64
N TRP A 396 18.73 -5.67 3.87
CA TRP A 396 17.34 -5.95 4.17
C TRP A 396 16.45 -4.72 4.00
N ASN A 397 16.86 -3.61 4.61
CA ASN A 397 16.10 -2.35 4.61
C ASN A 397 16.04 -1.70 3.22
N ASP A 398 17.00 -2.02 2.37
CA ASP A 398 17.13 -1.46 1.03
C ASP A 398 16.89 -2.53 -0.05
N ALA A 399 15.98 -3.46 0.20
CA ALA A 399 15.53 -4.45 -0.77
C ALA A 399 14.05 -4.30 -1.14
N ALA A 400 13.76 -4.57 -2.41
CA ALA A 400 12.40 -4.77 -2.92
C ALA A 400 12.27 -6.23 -3.36
N THR A 401 11.12 -6.83 -3.05
CA THR A 401 10.81 -8.22 -3.39
C THR A 401 9.42 -8.29 -4.00
N ALA A 402 9.26 -9.11 -5.03
CA ALA A 402 7.95 -9.49 -5.55
C ALA A 402 7.94 -11.00 -5.81
N PHE A 403 6.84 -11.67 -5.45
CA PHE A 403 6.61 -13.08 -5.73
C PHE A 403 5.47 -13.27 -6.72
N SER A 404 5.53 -14.36 -7.48
CA SER A 404 4.40 -14.83 -8.28
C SER A 404 3.22 -15.22 -7.39
N ASP A 405 2.00 -15.22 -7.93
CA ASP A 405 0.78 -15.57 -7.19
C ASP A 405 0.87 -16.98 -6.60
N ASP A 406 1.42 -17.93 -7.36
CA ASP A 406 1.67 -19.30 -6.90
C ASP A 406 2.81 -19.43 -5.86
N GLY A 407 3.56 -18.35 -5.61
CA GLY A 407 4.66 -18.27 -4.66
C GLY A 407 5.92 -19.03 -5.07
N ARG A 408 5.97 -19.56 -6.30
CA ARG A 408 7.08 -20.39 -6.76
C ARG A 408 8.25 -19.56 -7.24
N ARG A 409 8.01 -18.36 -7.75
CA ARG A 409 9.04 -17.51 -8.33
C ARG A 409 9.08 -16.17 -7.64
N PHE A 410 10.26 -15.58 -7.58
CA PHE A 410 10.42 -14.22 -7.08
C PHE A 410 11.43 -13.43 -7.88
N VAL A 411 11.29 -12.10 -7.80
CA VAL A 411 12.33 -11.14 -8.14
C VAL A 411 12.68 -10.37 -6.88
N LEU A 412 13.98 -10.30 -6.57
CA LEU A 412 14.53 -9.46 -5.53
C LEU A 412 15.48 -8.44 -6.16
N ARG A 413 15.42 -7.20 -5.69
CA ARG A 413 16.42 -6.18 -5.95
C ARG A 413 16.97 -5.65 -4.64
N ILE A 414 18.28 -5.57 -4.52
CA ILE A 414 18.97 -4.90 -3.41
C ILE A 414 19.54 -3.59 -3.95
N SER A 415 19.41 -2.48 -3.22
CA SER A 415 19.92 -1.18 -3.64
C SER A 415 21.45 -1.17 -3.75
N THR A 416 21.98 -0.55 -4.80
CA THR A 416 23.42 -0.27 -4.97
C THR A 416 23.99 0.58 -3.84
N ALA A 417 23.20 1.51 -3.29
CA ALA A 417 23.63 2.41 -2.22
C ALA A 417 23.82 1.70 -0.88
N ALA A 418 23.17 0.55 -0.69
CA ALA A 418 23.10 -0.17 0.57
C ALA A 418 24.24 -1.17 0.75
N CYS A 419 24.60 -1.89 -0.32
CA CYS A 419 25.52 -3.02 -0.18
C CYS A 419 26.83 -2.86 -0.93
N GLY A 420 26.98 -1.84 -1.78
CA GLY A 420 28.14 -1.74 -2.68
C GLY A 420 28.36 -3.01 -3.52
N GLY A 421 29.39 -3.01 -4.37
CA GLY A 421 29.84 -4.22 -5.07
C GLY A 421 28.83 -4.88 -6.03
N ASP A 422 29.02 -6.18 -6.22
CA ASP A 422 28.39 -7.02 -7.26
C ASP A 422 26.89 -7.29 -7.06
N ILE A 423 26.37 -7.10 -5.85
CA ILE A 423 25.01 -7.55 -5.46
C ILE A 423 23.97 -6.47 -5.73
N GLY A 424 24.27 -5.20 -5.41
CA GLY A 424 23.32 -4.11 -5.59
C GLY A 424 23.03 -3.75 -7.06
N GLY A 425 23.89 -4.17 -7.99
CA GLY A 425 23.75 -3.92 -9.43
C GLY A 425 22.93 -4.97 -10.19
N ARG A 426 22.24 -5.87 -9.49
CA ARG A 426 21.57 -7.04 -10.10
C ARG A 426 20.14 -7.20 -9.56
N TYR A 427 19.27 -7.71 -10.42
CA TYR A 427 18.05 -8.38 -10.02
C TYR A 427 18.35 -9.86 -9.81
N PHE A 428 17.90 -10.41 -8.69
CA PHE A 428 17.90 -11.83 -8.43
C PHE A 428 16.53 -12.39 -8.81
N VAL A 429 16.51 -13.43 -9.65
CA VAL A 429 15.28 -14.12 -10.00
C VAL A 429 15.42 -15.56 -9.54
N GLY A 430 14.60 -15.95 -8.58
CA GLY A 430 14.60 -17.30 -8.03
C GLY A 430 13.35 -18.06 -8.44
N ASP A 431 13.51 -19.37 -8.63
CA ASP A 431 12.43 -20.35 -8.72
C ASP A 431 12.64 -21.36 -7.58
N LEU A 432 11.76 -21.30 -6.57
CA LEU A 432 11.81 -22.09 -5.34
C LEU A 432 11.54 -23.57 -5.62
N GLU A 433 10.70 -23.88 -6.60
CA GLU A 433 10.33 -25.25 -6.93
C GLU A 433 11.45 -25.92 -7.75
N ALA A 434 11.98 -25.21 -8.75
CA ALA A 434 13.10 -25.69 -9.55
C ALA A 434 14.46 -25.58 -8.82
N ASP A 435 14.51 -24.92 -7.66
CA ASP A 435 15.73 -24.57 -6.92
C ASP A 435 16.78 -23.89 -7.81
N THR A 436 16.35 -22.92 -8.62
CA THR A 436 17.23 -22.17 -9.52
C THR A 436 17.32 -20.71 -9.13
N LEU A 437 18.52 -20.15 -9.22
CA LEU A 437 18.79 -18.72 -9.04
C LEU A 437 19.50 -18.19 -10.28
N ARG A 438 18.95 -17.13 -10.86
CA ARG A 438 19.60 -16.38 -11.95
C ARG A 438 19.71 -14.90 -11.58
N THR A 439 20.67 -14.22 -12.18
CA THR A 439 20.87 -12.78 -11.99
C THR A 439 20.74 -12.04 -13.30
N ILE A 440 20.06 -10.89 -13.28
CA ILE A 440 19.93 -10.00 -14.43
C ILE A 440 20.58 -8.65 -14.06
N PRO A 441 21.47 -8.08 -14.90
CA PRO A 441 22.06 -6.77 -14.60
C PRO A 441 20.99 -5.67 -14.58
N VAL A 442 21.10 -4.74 -13.64
CA VAL A 442 20.22 -3.57 -13.57
C VAL A 442 20.61 -2.60 -14.70
N PRO A 443 19.65 -2.18 -15.56
CA PRO A 443 19.92 -1.17 -16.58
C PRO A 443 20.46 0.12 -15.98
N ASP A 444 21.35 0.82 -16.69
CA ASP A 444 21.97 2.07 -16.21
C ASP A 444 20.93 3.12 -15.79
N ALA A 445 19.83 3.22 -16.54
CA ALA A 445 18.70 4.11 -16.27
C ALA A 445 18.01 3.84 -14.91
N LEU A 446 18.20 2.65 -14.34
CA LEU A 446 17.56 2.18 -13.11
C LEU A 446 18.52 2.07 -11.93
N ARG A 447 19.81 2.40 -12.09
CA ARG A 447 20.84 2.16 -11.06
C ARG A 447 20.67 2.97 -9.77
N THR A 448 19.97 4.08 -9.81
CA THR A 448 19.84 5.02 -8.69
C THR A 448 18.45 4.93 -8.02
N GLY A 449 18.43 4.50 -6.76
CA GLY A 449 17.22 4.45 -5.92
C GLY A 449 16.51 3.09 -5.88
N LEU A 450 15.66 2.89 -4.87
CA LEU A 450 14.78 1.73 -4.75
C LEU A 450 13.69 1.79 -5.82
N ASN A 451 13.50 0.68 -6.53
CA ASN A 451 12.40 0.52 -7.49
C ASN A 451 11.34 -0.35 -6.82
N GLU A 452 10.07 -0.05 -7.06
CA GLU A 452 8.98 -0.91 -6.63
C GLU A 452 8.91 -2.10 -7.59
N LEU A 453 8.92 -3.30 -7.02
CA LEU A 453 8.77 -4.56 -7.76
C LEU A 453 7.36 -5.07 -7.55
N VAL A 454 6.72 -5.47 -8.64
CA VAL A 454 5.34 -5.93 -8.64
C VAL A 454 5.25 -7.18 -9.50
N TYR A 455 4.45 -8.14 -9.07
CA TYR A 455 4.00 -9.24 -9.90
C TYR A 455 2.60 -8.95 -10.46
N VAL A 456 2.41 -9.18 -11.75
CA VAL A 456 1.10 -9.10 -12.42
C VAL A 456 0.74 -10.49 -12.92
N PRO A 457 -0.33 -11.11 -12.37
CA PRO A 457 -0.75 -12.43 -12.79
C PRO A 457 -1.35 -12.42 -14.19
N ALA A 458 -1.23 -13.55 -14.86
CA ALA A 458 -2.01 -13.80 -16.07
C ALA A 458 -3.52 -13.89 -15.75
N ARG A 459 -4.32 -12.97 -16.30
CA ARG A 459 -5.79 -12.95 -16.13
C ARG A 459 -6.54 -13.34 -17.40
#